data_AF-A0AAD4IC74-F1
#
_entry.id   AF-A0AAD4IC74-F1
#
_cell.length_a   1.000
_cell.length_b   1.000
_cell.length_c   1.000
_cell.angle_alpha   90.00
_cell.angle_beta   90.00
_cell.angle_gamma   90.00
#
_symmetry.space_group_name_H-M   'P 1'
#
loop_
_entity.id
_entity.type
_entity.pdbx_description
1 polymer ?
#
loop_
_entity_poly.entity_id
_entity_poly.type
_entity_poly.pdbx_seq_one_letter_code
_entity_poly.pdbx_strand_id
1 'polypeptide(L)'
;MDSNIEPSIIVHGANKPGHYTWSPFVTKLEFRLRLAHVPYRHGTGGPISGPKGKIPYVELSCPGAPSELLADTTLITKELVGRGLLSDMNARLAAKDVAFDLGIRALLEDKLFFYNARERWVDNYYTMRDYVLARLPFPQRTFFGYLAYRAILRKLQDQGTGRFSNEEIRHFRKDIWETLNGLLEDSRRSANDSNCFWVLGGHQPTEADAALFGFTLSSLVADAAPESKELVMTKCPAVLEYTARIHRCYFPDYRLWE
;
A
#
# COMPACT_ATOMS: atom_id res chain seq x y z
N MET A 1 -11.38 33.83 21.63
CA MET A 1 -11.86 32.94 20.55
C MET A 1 -10.72 31.98 20.28
N ASP A 2 -10.60 30.96 21.10
CA ASP A 2 -9.59 29.93 20.89
C ASP A 2 -10.10 29.07 19.74
N SER A 3 -9.59 29.35 18.53
CA SER A 3 -9.72 28.42 17.44
C SER A 3 -9.10 27.12 17.92
N ASN A 4 -9.94 26.12 18.17
CA ASN A 4 -9.50 24.75 18.44
C ASN A 4 -8.88 24.25 17.13
N ILE A 5 -7.59 24.54 16.91
CA ILE A 5 -6.90 24.18 15.67
C ILE A 5 -6.71 22.67 15.73
N GLU A 6 -7.59 21.94 15.05
CA GLU A 6 -7.46 20.48 14.93
C GLU A 6 -6.12 20.12 14.24
N PRO A 7 -5.52 18.97 14.60
CA PRO A 7 -4.33 18.48 13.94
C PRO A 7 -4.54 18.36 12.43
N SER A 8 -3.59 18.87 11.64
CA SER A 8 -3.62 18.76 10.18
C SER A 8 -2.69 17.67 9.71
N ILE A 9 -3.19 16.78 8.86
CA ILE A 9 -2.44 15.68 8.24
C ILE A 9 -2.39 15.90 6.74
N ILE A 10 -1.17 16.02 6.19
CA ILE A 10 -0.92 16.07 4.75
C ILE A 10 -0.16 14.82 4.34
N VAL A 11 -0.76 14.00 3.47
CA VAL A 11 -0.17 12.76 2.95
C VAL A 11 0.53 13.05 1.62
N HIS A 12 1.83 12.80 1.55
CA HIS A 12 2.62 12.92 0.33
C HIS A 12 2.85 11.55 -0.31
N GLY A 13 2.51 11.42 -1.60
CA GLY A 13 2.73 10.18 -2.36
C GLY A 13 1.70 9.94 -3.46
N ALA A 14 0.53 10.59 -3.38
CA ALA A 14 -0.46 10.63 -4.45
C ALA A 14 -0.21 11.85 -5.35
N ASN A 15 0.15 11.59 -6.61
CA ASN A 15 0.39 12.66 -7.60
C ASN A 15 -0.92 13.24 -8.17
N LYS A 16 -2.06 12.57 -7.95
CA LYS A 16 -3.36 12.95 -8.50
C LYS A 16 -4.49 12.54 -7.53
N PRO A 17 -5.19 13.50 -6.90
CA PRO A 17 -6.37 13.21 -6.07
C PRO A 17 -7.43 12.40 -6.83
N GLY A 18 -8.13 11.52 -6.14
CA GLY A 18 -9.17 10.65 -6.73
C GLY A 18 -8.65 9.50 -7.59
N HIS A 19 -7.35 9.23 -7.56
CA HIS A 19 -6.73 8.12 -8.26
C HIS A 19 -5.83 7.32 -7.32
N TYR A 20 -5.87 6.00 -7.44
CA TYR A 20 -4.92 5.13 -6.78
C TYR A 20 -3.50 5.30 -7.35
N THR A 21 -2.50 5.01 -6.53
CA THR A 21 -1.09 5.11 -6.90
C THR A 21 -0.46 3.74 -7.09
N TRP A 22 0.66 3.69 -7.81
CA TRP A 22 1.43 2.46 -7.97
C TRP A 22 2.17 2.05 -6.68
N SER A 23 2.23 2.92 -5.66
CA SER A 23 2.80 2.55 -4.36
C SER A 23 1.70 1.97 -3.46
N PRO A 24 1.82 0.69 -3.04
CA PRO A 24 0.80 0.09 -2.18
C PRO A 24 0.71 0.79 -0.82
N PHE A 25 1.83 1.35 -0.36
CA PHE A 25 1.92 1.99 0.94
C PHE A 25 1.12 3.30 1.02
N VAL A 26 0.96 4.02 -0.11
CA VAL A 26 0.15 5.26 -0.12
C VAL A 26 -1.29 4.91 0.16
N THR A 27 -1.86 4.00 -0.63
CA THR A 27 -3.23 3.52 -0.45
C THR A 27 -3.44 2.84 0.90
N LYS A 28 -2.46 2.07 1.40
CA LYS A 28 -2.50 1.48 2.76
C LYS A 28 -2.72 2.56 3.82
N LEU A 29 -1.93 3.64 3.78
CA LEU A 29 -2.02 4.72 4.77
C LEU A 29 -3.34 5.49 4.63
N GLU A 30 -3.76 5.80 3.40
CA GLU A 30 -5.03 6.49 3.17
C GLU A 30 -6.22 5.67 3.66
N PHE A 31 -6.22 4.36 3.40
CA PHE A 31 -7.28 3.50 3.90
C PHE A 31 -7.27 3.45 5.43
N ARG A 32 -6.09 3.40 6.04
CA ARG A 32 -5.96 3.44 7.49
C ARG A 32 -6.51 4.72 8.14
N LEU A 33 -6.27 5.87 7.52
CA LEU A 33 -6.83 7.17 7.96
C LEU A 33 -8.36 7.19 7.78
N ARG A 34 -8.87 6.69 6.65
CA ARG A 34 -10.30 6.63 6.34
C ARG A 34 -11.08 5.68 7.24
N LEU A 35 -10.50 4.55 7.63
CA LEU A 35 -11.06 3.63 8.63
C LEU A 35 -11.28 4.29 9.99
N ALA A 36 -10.41 5.24 10.35
CA ALA A 36 -10.54 6.02 11.58
C ALA A 36 -11.33 7.32 11.39
N HIS A 37 -11.89 7.56 10.20
CA HIS A 37 -12.57 8.81 9.83
C HIS A 37 -11.72 10.08 10.05
N VAL A 38 -10.39 9.95 9.93
CA VAL A 38 -9.48 11.08 10.10
C VAL A 38 -9.33 11.83 8.79
N PRO A 39 -9.65 13.14 8.74
CA PRO A 39 -9.48 13.94 7.54
C PRO A 39 -7.99 14.13 7.22
N TYR A 40 -7.66 14.09 5.93
CA TYR A 40 -6.30 14.35 5.44
C TYR A 40 -6.35 15.10 4.12
N ARG A 41 -5.24 15.76 3.78
CA ARG A 41 -5.04 16.42 2.48
C ARG A 41 -3.93 15.73 1.70
N HIS A 42 -3.97 15.83 0.38
CA HIS A 42 -2.89 15.36 -0.47
C HIS A 42 -1.82 16.45 -0.61
N GLY A 43 -0.58 16.10 -0.32
CA GLY A 43 0.59 16.92 -0.58
C GLY A 43 1.35 16.44 -1.81
N THR A 44 1.99 17.38 -2.51
CA THR A 44 2.96 17.02 -3.56
C THR A 44 4.25 16.55 -2.91
N GLY A 45 4.84 15.45 -3.37
CA GLY A 45 6.09 14.96 -2.82
C GLY A 45 6.49 13.63 -3.44
N GLY A 46 7.80 13.41 -3.56
CA GLY A 46 8.36 12.16 -4.08
C GLY A 46 9.32 11.52 -3.08
N PRO A 47 9.91 10.37 -3.42
CA PRO A 47 10.87 9.70 -2.54
C PRO A 47 12.03 10.61 -2.13
N ILE A 48 12.52 11.48 -3.03
CA ILE A 48 13.64 12.41 -2.78
C ILE A 48 13.32 13.41 -1.65
N SER A 49 12.07 13.86 -1.55
CA SER A 49 11.64 14.83 -0.53
C SER A 49 11.20 14.17 0.78
N GLY A 50 11.03 12.85 0.81
CA GLY A 50 10.63 12.12 2.01
C GLY A 50 11.80 11.93 2.98
N PRO A 51 11.59 12.04 4.30
CA PRO A 51 12.68 12.04 5.29
C PRO A 51 13.47 10.72 5.35
N LYS A 52 12.91 9.62 4.82
CA LYS A 52 13.58 8.32 4.68
C LYS A 52 13.83 7.89 3.24
N GLY A 53 13.73 8.80 2.27
CA GLY A 53 13.87 8.45 0.86
C GLY A 53 12.71 7.60 0.30
N LYS A 54 11.53 7.64 0.93
CA LYS A 54 10.38 6.75 0.64
C LYS A 54 9.06 7.53 0.65
N ILE A 55 8.06 6.96 -0.02
CA ILE A 55 6.66 7.39 0.03
C ILE A 55 5.77 6.24 0.54
N PRO A 56 4.63 6.54 1.19
CA PRO A 56 4.21 7.88 1.60
C PRO A 56 5.02 8.40 2.80
N TYR A 57 4.94 9.71 2.99
CA TYR A 57 5.29 10.38 4.24
C TYR A 57 4.18 11.38 4.58
N VAL A 58 4.07 11.73 5.86
CA VAL A 58 3.05 12.63 6.40
C VAL A 58 3.70 13.87 6.93
N GLU A 59 3.15 15.03 6.59
CA GLU A 59 3.36 16.25 7.36
C GLU A 59 2.24 16.36 8.40
N LEU A 60 2.61 16.34 9.68
CA LEU A 60 1.71 16.45 10.81
C LEU A 60 1.92 17.80 11.49
N SER A 61 0.86 18.59 11.55
CA SER A 61 0.82 19.87 12.28
C SER A 61 -0.14 19.76 13.44
N CYS A 62 0.38 19.85 14.67
CA CYS A 62 -0.43 19.88 15.90
C CYS A 62 -0.42 21.30 16.50
N PRO A 63 -1.53 21.76 17.12
CA PRO A 63 -1.56 23.05 17.80
C PRO A 63 -0.46 23.14 18.87
N GLY A 64 0.29 24.24 18.84
CA GLY A 64 1.36 24.50 19.80
C GLY A 64 2.65 23.70 19.59
N ALA A 65 2.77 22.91 18.51
CA ALA A 65 3.98 22.17 18.16
C ALA A 65 4.47 22.55 16.74
N PRO A 66 5.79 22.45 16.46
CA PRO A 66 6.27 22.60 15.09
C PRO A 66 5.72 21.47 14.19
N SER A 67 5.51 21.77 12.90
CA SER A 67 5.18 20.75 11.90
C SER A 67 6.32 19.74 11.80
N GLU A 68 5.97 18.46 11.72
CA GLU A 68 6.93 17.35 11.62
C GLU A 68 6.65 16.47 10.41
N LEU A 69 7.71 15.83 9.90
CA LEU A 69 7.61 14.86 8.80
C LEU A 69 7.79 13.44 9.32
N LEU A 70 6.73 12.63 9.21
CA LEU A 70 6.72 11.21 9.57
C LEU A 70 6.82 10.36 8.31
N ALA A 71 7.64 9.30 8.32
CA ALA A 71 7.78 8.37 7.20
C ALA A 71 7.76 6.92 7.66
N ASP A 72 7.50 6.02 6.69
CA ASP A 72 7.17 4.61 6.92
C ASP A 72 5.76 4.44 7.48
N THR A 73 4.89 3.75 6.75
CA THR A 73 3.46 3.69 7.12
C THR A 73 3.21 3.01 8.45
N THR A 74 4.04 2.04 8.84
CA THR A 74 3.93 1.39 10.15
C THR A 74 4.33 2.34 11.27
N LEU A 75 5.38 3.13 11.08
CA LEU A 75 5.81 4.13 12.07
C LEU A 75 4.83 5.32 12.15
N ILE A 76 4.34 5.80 11.01
CA ILE A 76 3.31 6.84 10.93
C ILE A 76 2.07 6.39 11.73
N THR A 77 1.52 5.21 11.44
CA THR A 77 0.34 4.71 12.16
C THR A 77 0.60 4.58 13.66
N LYS A 78 1.76 4.04 14.07
CA LYS A 78 2.13 3.93 15.49
C LYS A 78 2.21 5.28 16.18
N GLU A 79 2.82 6.28 15.53
CA GLU A 79 2.94 7.62 16.09
C GLU A 79 1.57 8.28 16.26
N LEU A 80 0.71 8.19 15.25
CA LEU A 80 -0.65 8.73 15.30
C LEU A 80 -1.51 8.03 16.36
N VAL A 81 -1.36 6.72 16.54
CA VAL A 81 -2.02 5.97 17.63
C VAL A 81 -1.49 6.42 18.99
N GLY A 82 -0.17 6.53 19.15
CA GLY A 82 0.47 6.96 20.41
C GLY A 82 0.05 8.37 20.83
N ARG A 83 -0.29 9.24 19.86
CA ARG A 83 -0.83 10.59 20.09
C ARG A 83 -2.35 10.65 20.25
N GLY A 84 -3.04 9.50 20.20
CA GLY A 84 -4.49 9.43 20.28
C GLY A 84 -5.23 9.99 19.06
N LEU A 85 -4.53 10.18 17.94
CA LEU A 85 -5.11 10.65 16.67
C LEU A 85 -5.74 9.50 15.87
N LEU A 86 -5.31 8.26 16.12
CA LEU A 86 -5.92 7.05 15.57
C LEU A 86 -6.23 6.06 16.70
N SER A 87 -7.31 5.30 16.54
CA SER A 87 -7.56 4.10 17.35
C SER A 87 -6.58 2.99 16.96
N ASP A 88 -6.14 2.17 17.92
CA ASP A 88 -5.40 0.94 17.62
C ASP A 88 -6.38 -0.16 17.15
N MET A 89 -6.30 -0.52 15.87
CA MET A 89 -7.18 -1.53 15.26
C MET A 89 -6.90 -2.94 15.78
N ASN A 90 -5.68 -3.19 16.25
CA ASN A 90 -5.25 -4.51 16.71
C ASN A 90 -5.36 -4.68 18.23
N ALA A 91 -5.69 -3.62 18.99
CA ALA A 91 -5.70 -3.63 20.45
C ALA A 91 -6.63 -4.67 21.09
N ARG A 92 -7.69 -5.10 20.38
CA ARG A 92 -8.68 -6.06 20.88
C ARG A 92 -8.48 -7.48 20.33
N LEU A 93 -7.47 -7.71 19.51
CA LEU A 93 -7.21 -9.01 18.92
C LEU A 93 -6.66 -9.98 19.96
N ALA A 94 -7.05 -11.26 19.85
CA ALA A 94 -6.39 -12.31 20.60
C ALA A 94 -4.94 -12.45 20.13
N ALA A 95 -4.04 -12.95 21.00
CA ALA A 95 -2.61 -13.08 20.69
C ALA A 95 -2.34 -13.86 19.38
N LYS A 96 -3.17 -14.88 19.10
CA LYS A 96 -3.15 -15.62 17.83
C LYS A 96 -3.41 -14.67 16.65
N ASP A 97 -4.49 -13.91 16.69
CA ASP A 97 -4.91 -13.05 15.58
C ASP A 97 -3.94 -11.88 15.35
N VAL A 98 -3.29 -11.38 16.41
CA VAL A 98 -2.17 -10.42 16.29
C VAL A 98 -1.02 -11.02 15.47
N ALA A 99 -0.68 -12.29 15.70
CA ALA A 99 0.35 -12.98 14.94
C ALA A 99 -0.07 -13.23 13.48
N PHE A 100 -1.33 -13.59 13.24
CA PHE A 100 -1.88 -13.72 11.87
C PHE A 100 -1.86 -12.39 11.12
N ASP A 101 -2.31 -11.30 11.75
CA ASP A 101 -2.25 -9.95 11.18
C ASP A 101 -0.82 -9.56 10.77
N LEU A 102 0.14 -9.76 11.68
CA LEU A 102 1.55 -9.50 11.40
C LEU A 102 2.09 -10.39 10.28
N GLY A 103 1.71 -11.66 10.25
CA GLY A 103 2.10 -12.61 9.21
C GLY A 103 1.63 -12.17 7.82
N ILE A 104 0.37 -11.73 7.69
CA ILE A 104 -0.18 -11.23 6.42
C ILE A 104 0.54 -9.95 5.99
N ARG A 105 0.75 -9.00 6.92
CA ARG A 105 1.50 -7.77 6.60
C ARG A 105 2.93 -8.07 6.16
N ALA A 106 3.64 -8.96 6.84
CA ALA A 106 4.98 -9.38 6.44
C ALA A 106 4.99 -10.08 5.06
N LEU A 107 3.99 -10.92 4.79
CA LEU A 107 3.85 -11.57 3.47
C LEU A 107 3.69 -10.55 2.34
N LEU A 108 2.91 -9.50 2.57
CA LEU A 108 2.69 -8.45 1.58
C LEU A 108 3.91 -7.52 1.47
N GLU A 109 4.40 -7.00 2.60
CA GLU A 109 5.38 -5.93 2.66
C GLU A 109 6.82 -6.41 2.47
N ASP A 110 7.14 -7.63 2.92
CA ASP A 110 8.51 -8.17 2.89
C ASP A 110 8.73 -9.27 1.84
N LYS A 111 7.65 -9.83 1.28
CA LYS A 111 7.74 -10.78 0.14
C LYS A 111 7.13 -10.21 -1.12
N LEU A 112 5.81 -10.03 -1.17
CA LEU A 112 5.11 -9.64 -2.40
C LEU A 112 5.61 -8.30 -2.95
N PHE A 113 5.93 -7.34 -2.08
CA PHE A 113 6.53 -6.06 -2.49
C PHE A 113 7.78 -6.23 -3.35
N PHE A 114 8.69 -7.14 -2.96
CA PHE A 114 9.95 -7.33 -3.68
C PHE A 114 9.74 -8.07 -5.00
N TYR A 115 8.78 -9.00 -5.06
CA TYR A 115 8.40 -9.65 -6.31
C TYR A 115 7.81 -8.65 -7.31
N ASN A 116 6.89 -7.78 -6.84
CA ASN A 116 6.32 -6.71 -7.65
C ASN A 116 7.38 -5.65 -8.02
N ALA A 117 8.35 -5.39 -7.15
CA ALA A 117 9.44 -4.47 -7.44
C ALA A 117 10.33 -5.00 -8.58
N ARG A 118 10.60 -6.32 -8.63
CA ARG A 118 11.31 -6.94 -9.75
C ARG A 118 10.51 -6.80 -11.04
N GLU A 119 9.24 -7.18 -11.04
CA GLU A 119 8.38 -7.08 -12.22
C GLU A 119 8.38 -5.66 -12.80
N ARG A 120 8.26 -4.65 -11.92
CA ARG A 120 8.18 -3.25 -12.35
C ARG A 120 9.52 -2.69 -12.80
N TRP A 121 10.56 -2.85 -12.00
CA TRP A 121 11.83 -2.18 -12.25
C TRP A 121 12.81 -2.98 -13.10
N VAL A 122 12.61 -4.30 -13.22
CA VAL A 122 13.47 -5.17 -14.02
C VAL A 122 12.76 -5.58 -15.30
N ASP A 123 11.61 -6.24 -15.17
CA ASP A 123 10.94 -6.83 -16.33
C ASP A 123 10.23 -5.76 -17.18
N ASN A 124 9.68 -4.71 -16.54
CA ASN A 124 8.95 -3.62 -17.18
C ASN A 124 9.62 -2.25 -16.97
N TYR A 125 10.96 -2.23 -16.99
CA TYR A 125 11.78 -1.07 -16.62
C TYR A 125 11.36 0.24 -17.31
N TYR A 126 11.09 0.23 -18.62
CA TYR A 126 10.76 1.46 -19.35
C TYR A 126 9.45 2.07 -18.89
N THR A 127 8.41 1.26 -18.74
CA THR A 127 7.10 1.67 -18.20
C THR A 127 7.25 2.24 -16.79
N MET A 128 8.02 1.56 -15.92
CA MET A 128 8.24 2.02 -14.55
C MET A 128 9.05 3.32 -14.47
N ARG A 129 10.15 3.41 -15.24
CA ARG A 129 10.99 4.61 -15.32
C ARG A 129 10.18 5.81 -15.78
N ASP A 130 9.41 5.65 -16.86
CA ASP A 130 8.70 6.76 -17.48
C ASP A 130 7.53 7.24 -16.62
N TYR A 131 6.92 6.37 -15.82
CA TYR A 131 5.95 6.76 -14.79
C TYR A 131 6.62 7.52 -13.63
N VAL A 132 7.64 6.93 -12.99
CA VAL A 132 8.26 7.51 -11.77
C VAL A 132 9.01 8.81 -12.07
N LEU A 133 9.65 8.89 -13.24
CA LEU A 133 10.47 10.03 -13.65
C LEU A 133 9.79 10.89 -14.73
N ALA A 134 8.46 10.85 -14.82
CA ALA A 134 7.68 11.60 -15.81
C ALA A 134 8.01 13.10 -15.84
N ARG A 135 8.38 13.68 -14.69
CA ARG A 135 8.71 15.11 -14.55
C ARG A 135 10.10 15.49 -15.09
N LEU A 136 10.99 14.51 -15.32
CA LEU A 136 12.34 14.77 -15.84
C LEU A 136 12.34 14.72 -17.37
N PRO A 137 12.94 15.70 -18.07
CA PRO A 137 13.11 15.64 -19.51
C PRO A 137 14.22 14.65 -19.92
N PHE A 138 14.26 14.32 -21.21
CA PHE A 138 15.43 13.67 -21.81
C PHE A 138 16.59 14.67 -21.89
N PRO A 139 17.87 14.27 -21.60
CA PRO A 139 18.36 12.92 -21.30
C PRO A 139 18.39 12.56 -19.79
N GLN A 140 18.04 13.48 -18.90
CA GLN A 140 18.11 13.28 -17.44
C GLN A 140 17.29 12.06 -16.98
N ARG A 141 16.10 11.87 -17.56
CA ARG A 141 15.22 10.72 -17.27
C ARG A 141 15.93 9.38 -17.49
N THR A 142 16.69 9.24 -18.57
CA THR A 142 17.43 8.02 -18.90
C THR A 142 18.57 7.78 -17.90
N PHE A 143 19.33 8.84 -17.60
CA PHE A 143 20.45 8.77 -16.67
C PHE A 143 20.00 8.38 -15.25
N PHE A 144 19.04 9.11 -14.67
CA PHE A 144 18.53 8.80 -13.33
C PHE A 144 17.75 7.48 -13.30
N GLY A 145 17.06 7.12 -14.39
CA GLY A 145 16.43 5.82 -14.54
C GLY A 145 17.43 4.68 -14.42
N TYR A 146 18.58 4.78 -15.09
CA TYR A 146 19.62 3.75 -15.05
C TYR A 146 20.23 3.61 -13.65
N LEU A 147 20.44 4.73 -12.94
CA LEU A 147 20.88 4.71 -11.55
C LEU A 147 19.86 4.02 -10.62
N ALA A 148 18.57 4.33 -10.79
CA ALA A 148 17.50 3.70 -10.03
C ALA A 148 17.41 2.19 -10.31
N TYR A 149 17.49 1.78 -11.58
CA TYR A 149 17.53 0.38 -11.99
C TYR A 149 18.66 -0.39 -11.29
N ARG A 150 19.89 0.14 -11.34
CA ARG A 150 21.05 -0.49 -10.69
C ARG A 150 20.90 -0.59 -9.19
N ALA A 151 20.37 0.45 -8.55
CA ALA A 151 20.13 0.46 -7.11
C ALA A 151 19.09 -0.61 -6.72
N ILE A 152 18.04 -0.78 -7.52
CA ILE A 152 16.98 -1.76 -7.26
C ILE A 152 17.44 -3.18 -7.53
N LEU A 153 18.19 -3.42 -8.60
CA LEU A 153 18.83 -4.72 -8.84
C LEU A 153 19.71 -5.14 -7.66
N ARG A 154 20.57 -4.23 -7.18
CA ARG A 154 21.41 -4.51 -6.00
C ARG A 154 20.56 -4.81 -4.78
N LYS A 155 19.53 -4.00 -4.50
CA LYS A 155 18.61 -4.22 -3.38
C LYS A 155 17.92 -5.59 -3.46
N LEU A 156 17.45 -6.00 -4.64
CA LEU A 156 16.83 -7.30 -4.85
C LEU A 156 17.84 -8.43 -4.65
N GLN A 157 19.08 -8.25 -5.12
CA GLN A 157 20.15 -9.21 -4.90
C GLN A 157 20.49 -9.34 -3.41
N ASP A 158 20.64 -8.24 -2.68
CA ASP A 158 21.00 -8.30 -1.26
C ASP A 158 19.85 -8.86 -0.41
N GLN A 159 18.60 -8.51 -0.73
CA GLN A 159 17.42 -9.01 -0.02
C GLN A 159 17.12 -10.50 -0.30
N GLY A 160 17.45 -11.02 -1.48
CA GLY A 160 17.19 -12.42 -1.83
C GLY A 160 16.49 -12.59 -3.18
N THR A 161 15.51 -11.76 -3.48
CA THR A 161 14.64 -11.89 -4.67
C THR A 161 15.40 -11.88 -6.00
N GLY A 162 16.55 -11.21 -6.06
CA GLY A 162 17.41 -11.16 -7.25
C GLY A 162 17.99 -12.51 -7.65
N ARG A 163 18.03 -13.50 -6.73
CA ARG A 163 18.57 -14.83 -6.97
C ARG A 163 17.61 -15.79 -7.67
N PHE A 164 16.31 -15.49 -7.66
CA PHE A 164 15.31 -16.35 -8.27
C PHE A 164 15.16 -16.10 -9.76
N SER A 165 14.77 -17.14 -10.48
CA SER A 165 14.32 -17.10 -11.86
C SER A 165 12.95 -16.42 -11.99
N ASN A 166 12.58 -16.06 -13.22
CA ASN A 166 11.27 -15.47 -13.49
C ASN A 166 10.12 -16.46 -13.22
N GLU A 167 10.34 -17.76 -13.46
CA GLU A 167 9.35 -18.79 -13.20
C GLU A 167 9.11 -18.98 -11.69
N GLU A 168 10.16 -19.06 -10.88
CA GLU A 168 10.04 -19.16 -9.42
C GLU A 168 9.30 -17.95 -8.84
N ILE A 169 9.59 -16.73 -9.31
CA ILE A 169 8.90 -15.52 -8.83
C ILE A 169 7.44 -15.47 -9.27
N ARG A 170 7.10 -15.97 -10.46
CA ARG A 170 5.70 -16.16 -10.88
C ARG A 170 4.99 -17.14 -9.95
N HIS A 171 5.62 -18.27 -9.64
CA HIS A 171 5.06 -19.26 -8.73
C HIS A 171 4.84 -18.69 -7.32
N PHE A 172 5.84 -18.02 -6.74
CA PHE A 172 5.70 -17.42 -5.41
C PHE A 172 4.63 -16.32 -5.35
N ARG A 173 4.51 -15.47 -6.39
CA ARG A 173 3.40 -14.50 -6.46
C ARG A 173 2.05 -15.18 -6.54
N LYS A 174 1.93 -16.23 -7.36
CA LYS A 174 0.72 -17.03 -7.50
C LYS A 174 0.30 -17.64 -6.16
N ASP A 175 1.22 -18.31 -5.47
CA ASP A 175 0.94 -18.97 -4.18
C ASP A 175 0.45 -17.96 -3.12
N ILE A 176 1.09 -16.79 -3.04
CA ILE A 176 0.66 -15.71 -2.14
C ILE A 176 -0.78 -15.28 -2.45
N TRP A 177 -1.07 -14.98 -3.71
CA TRP A 177 -2.38 -14.48 -4.11
C TRP A 177 -3.49 -15.54 -4.01
N GLU A 178 -3.22 -16.79 -4.36
CA GLU A 178 -4.18 -17.89 -4.21
C GLU A 178 -4.46 -18.19 -2.73
N THR A 179 -3.43 -18.14 -1.88
CA THR A 179 -3.60 -18.32 -0.42
C THR A 179 -4.44 -17.19 0.19
N LEU A 180 -4.16 -15.93 -0.17
CA LEU A 180 -4.96 -14.78 0.30
C LEU A 180 -6.39 -14.84 -0.24
N ASN A 181 -6.58 -15.30 -1.48
CA ASN A 181 -7.91 -15.52 -2.04
C ASN A 181 -8.69 -16.58 -1.25
N GLY A 182 -8.09 -17.73 -0.94
CA GLY A 182 -8.71 -18.76 -0.11
C GLY A 182 -9.10 -18.25 1.28
N LEU A 183 -8.22 -17.48 1.93
CA LEU A 183 -8.50 -16.85 3.23
C LEU A 183 -9.69 -15.87 3.16
N LEU A 184 -9.79 -15.10 2.09
CA LEU A 184 -10.92 -14.19 1.87
C LEU A 184 -12.21 -14.92 1.51
N GLU A 185 -12.16 -16.05 0.81
CA GLU A 185 -13.34 -16.88 0.55
C GLU A 185 -13.95 -17.40 1.86
N ASP A 186 -13.11 -17.87 2.78
CA ASP A 186 -13.57 -18.31 4.10
C ASP A 186 -14.12 -17.14 4.91
N SER A 187 -13.40 -16.01 4.93
CA SER A 187 -13.88 -14.78 5.60
C SER A 187 -15.22 -14.30 5.05
N ARG A 188 -15.42 -14.37 3.73
CA ARG A 188 -16.67 -13.99 3.07
C ARG A 188 -17.83 -14.91 3.45
N ARG A 189 -17.60 -16.22 3.58
CA ARG A 189 -18.63 -17.18 3.99
C ARG A 189 -19.09 -16.95 5.42
N SER A 190 -18.19 -16.51 6.30
CA SER A 190 -18.49 -16.20 7.70
C SER A 190 -19.00 -14.78 7.92
N ALA A 191 -18.90 -13.90 6.91
CA ALA A 191 -19.34 -12.52 7.02
C ALA A 191 -20.87 -12.41 7.01
N ASN A 192 -21.41 -11.74 8.03
CA ASN A 192 -22.84 -11.40 8.11
C ASN A 192 -23.15 -10.02 7.49
N ASP A 193 -22.12 -9.25 7.14
CA ASP A 193 -22.27 -7.91 6.56
C ASP A 193 -22.22 -7.97 5.03
N SER A 194 -23.23 -7.39 4.39
CA SER A 194 -23.30 -7.27 2.93
C SER A 194 -22.34 -6.21 2.38
N ASN A 195 -21.92 -5.25 3.19
CA ASN A 195 -21.11 -4.11 2.75
C ASN A 195 -19.63 -4.44 2.66
N CYS A 196 -19.02 -4.96 3.73
CA CYS A 196 -17.61 -5.32 3.79
C CYS A 196 -17.38 -6.62 4.56
N PHE A 197 -16.25 -7.26 4.31
CA PHE A 197 -15.74 -8.39 5.09
C PHE A 197 -14.22 -8.24 5.23
N TRP A 198 -13.64 -8.81 6.28
CA TRP A 198 -12.26 -8.53 6.68
C TRP A 198 -11.37 -9.77 6.58
N VAL A 199 -10.08 -9.58 6.34
CA VAL A 199 -9.14 -10.67 6.00
C VAL A 199 -8.99 -11.72 7.10
N LEU A 200 -9.19 -11.35 8.37
CA LEU A 200 -9.20 -12.29 9.51
C LEU A 200 -10.60 -12.82 9.86
N GLY A 201 -11.63 -12.48 9.08
CA GLY A 201 -13.01 -12.95 9.30
C GLY A 201 -13.73 -12.33 10.51
N GLY A 202 -13.11 -11.36 11.20
CA GLY A 202 -13.72 -10.65 12.33
C GLY A 202 -14.80 -9.64 11.92
N HIS A 203 -15.41 -8.96 12.91
CA HIS A 203 -16.41 -7.90 12.67
C HIS A 203 -15.80 -6.53 12.34
N GLN A 204 -14.51 -6.34 12.59
CA GLN A 204 -13.79 -5.08 12.40
C GLN A 204 -12.51 -5.34 11.59
N PRO A 205 -12.06 -4.36 10.79
CA PRO A 205 -10.81 -4.49 10.04
C PRO A 205 -9.59 -4.47 10.96
N THR A 206 -8.48 -5.03 10.47
CA THR A 206 -7.16 -4.98 11.12
C THR A 206 -6.12 -4.25 10.26
N GLU A 207 -4.91 -4.06 10.77
CA GLU A 207 -3.83 -3.46 9.98
C GLU A 207 -3.48 -4.28 8.71
N ALA A 208 -3.74 -5.59 8.73
CA ALA A 208 -3.63 -6.48 7.58
C ALA A 208 -4.62 -6.13 6.46
N ASP A 209 -5.85 -5.69 6.77
CA ASP A 209 -6.80 -5.21 5.77
C ASP A 209 -6.27 -3.97 5.05
N ALA A 210 -5.67 -3.03 5.81
CA ALA A 210 -5.05 -1.84 5.25
C ALA A 210 -3.92 -2.19 4.26
N ALA A 211 -3.07 -3.14 4.63
CA ALA A 211 -2.01 -3.63 3.75
C ALA A 211 -2.57 -4.36 2.52
N LEU A 212 -3.46 -5.33 2.71
CA LEU A 212 -4.01 -6.14 1.62
C LEU A 212 -4.69 -5.28 0.56
N PHE A 213 -5.56 -4.36 1.00
CA PHE A 213 -6.23 -3.43 0.09
C PHE A 213 -5.25 -2.59 -0.73
N GLY A 214 -4.22 -2.03 -0.08
CA GLY A 214 -3.19 -1.24 -0.77
C GLY A 214 -2.36 -2.05 -1.77
N PHE A 215 -2.01 -3.29 -1.44
CA PHE A 215 -1.26 -4.18 -2.32
C PHE A 215 -2.07 -4.71 -3.50
N THR A 216 -3.35 -4.99 -3.29
CA THR A 216 -4.27 -5.37 -4.37
C THR A 216 -4.42 -4.24 -5.37
N LEU A 217 -4.74 -3.04 -4.91
CA LEU A 217 -4.91 -1.88 -5.78
C LEU A 217 -3.62 -1.53 -6.54
N SER A 218 -2.49 -1.54 -5.86
CA SER A 218 -1.19 -1.35 -6.49
C SER A 218 -0.92 -2.35 -7.62
N SER A 219 -1.36 -3.60 -7.47
CA SER A 219 -1.22 -4.62 -8.51
C SER A 219 -2.19 -4.39 -9.68
N LEU A 220 -3.38 -3.86 -9.41
CA LEU A 220 -4.41 -3.62 -10.43
C LEU A 220 -4.18 -2.35 -11.27
N VAL A 221 -3.58 -1.31 -10.68
CA VAL A 221 -3.41 0.01 -11.33
C VAL A 221 -2.01 0.30 -11.84
N ALA A 222 -1.02 -0.55 -11.53
CA ALA A 222 0.35 -0.36 -12.00
C ALA A 222 0.54 -0.96 -13.39
N ASP A 223 0.64 -0.12 -14.41
CA ASP A 223 0.86 -0.57 -15.81
C ASP A 223 2.20 -1.29 -16.00
N ALA A 224 3.17 -1.06 -15.11
CA ALA A 224 4.43 -1.78 -15.07
C ALA A 224 4.34 -3.16 -14.38
N ALA A 225 3.15 -3.64 -14.01
CA ALA A 225 2.96 -4.94 -13.37
C ALA A 225 1.86 -5.79 -14.06
N PRO A 226 1.96 -6.03 -15.38
CA PRO A 226 0.93 -6.71 -16.15
C PRO A 226 0.67 -8.16 -15.70
N GLU A 227 1.71 -8.91 -15.32
CA GLU A 227 1.53 -10.30 -14.86
C GLU A 227 0.83 -10.34 -13.51
N SER A 228 1.19 -9.44 -12.58
CA SER A 228 0.50 -9.33 -11.29
C SER A 228 -0.95 -8.88 -11.47
N LYS A 229 -1.22 -7.93 -12.37
CA LYS A 229 -2.60 -7.51 -12.70
C LYS A 229 -3.40 -8.69 -13.24
N GLU A 230 -2.89 -9.40 -14.25
CA GLU A 230 -3.56 -10.54 -14.86
C GLU A 230 -3.84 -11.65 -13.84
N LEU A 231 -2.86 -11.99 -12.99
CA LEU A 231 -3.01 -13.00 -11.95
C LEU A 231 -4.17 -12.65 -11.00
N VAL A 232 -4.19 -11.44 -10.44
CA VAL A 232 -5.24 -11.01 -9.51
C VAL A 232 -6.60 -10.97 -10.21
N MET A 233 -6.66 -10.44 -11.44
CA MET A 233 -7.92 -10.32 -12.19
C MET A 233 -8.52 -11.68 -12.60
N THR A 234 -7.68 -12.69 -12.87
CA THR A 234 -8.15 -13.97 -13.43
C THR A 234 -8.23 -15.10 -12.42
N LYS A 235 -7.46 -15.04 -11.32
CA LYS A 235 -7.35 -16.13 -10.34
C LYS A 235 -7.86 -15.79 -8.95
N CYS A 236 -8.15 -14.52 -8.64
CA CYS A 236 -8.45 -14.10 -7.28
C CYS A 236 -9.81 -13.39 -7.15
N PRO A 237 -10.94 -14.08 -7.43
CA PRO A 237 -12.26 -13.47 -7.41
C PRO A 237 -12.66 -12.91 -6.03
N ALA A 238 -12.29 -13.57 -4.93
CA ALA A 238 -12.59 -13.08 -3.58
C ALA A 238 -11.78 -11.84 -3.23
N VAL A 239 -10.53 -11.75 -3.69
CA VAL A 239 -9.70 -10.54 -3.57
C VAL A 239 -10.32 -9.36 -4.32
N LEU A 240 -10.82 -9.59 -5.54
CA LEU A 240 -11.50 -8.55 -6.33
C LEU A 240 -12.78 -8.07 -5.66
N GLU A 241 -13.61 -9.00 -5.18
CA GLU A 241 -14.86 -8.67 -4.48
C GLU A 241 -14.59 -7.89 -3.19
N TYR A 242 -13.65 -8.37 -2.37
CA TYR A 242 -13.17 -7.70 -1.16
C TYR A 242 -12.75 -6.26 -1.44
N THR A 243 -11.90 -6.07 -2.46
CA THR A 243 -11.38 -4.76 -2.83
C THR A 243 -12.50 -3.85 -3.35
N ALA A 244 -13.43 -4.38 -4.16
CA ALA A 244 -14.52 -3.60 -4.73
C ALA A 244 -15.49 -3.09 -3.66
N ARG A 245 -15.75 -3.92 -2.64
CA ARG A 245 -16.56 -3.56 -1.47
C ARG A 245 -15.91 -2.43 -0.67
N ILE A 246 -14.62 -2.57 -0.32
CA ILE A 246 -13.88 -1.53 0.40
C ILE A 246 -13.84 -0.23 -0.40
N HIS A 247 -13.59 -0.30 -1.71
CA HIS A 247 -13.62 0.87 -2.58
C HIS A 247 -14.95 1.63 -2.48
N ARG A 248 -16.09 0.94 -2.61
CA ARG A 248 -17.41 1.57 -2.54
C ARG A 248 -17.70 2.20 -1.19
N CYS A 249 -17.28 1.56 -0.10
CA CYS A 249 -17.54 2.03 1.25
C CYS A 249 -16.62 3.19 1.68
N TYR A 250 -15.34 3.11 1.34
CA TYR A 250 -14.32 4.02 1.88
C TYR A 250 -13.70 4.96 0.84
N PHE A 251 -13.78 4.65 -0.46
CA PHE A 251 -13.17 5.44 -1.53
C PHE A 251 -14.16 5.76 -2.68
N PRO A 252 -15.40 6.21 -2.39
CA PRO A 252 -16.36 6.52 -3.45
C PRO A 252 -15.94 7.70 -4.33
N ASP A 253 -15.01 8.52 -3.85
CA ASP A 253 -14.39 9.65 -4.55
C ASP A 253 -13.23 9.22 -5.48
N TYR A 254 -12.81 7.96 -5.46
CA TYR A 254 -11.73 7.46 -6.30
C TYR A 254 -12.29 6.80 -7.56
N ARG A 255 -11.49 6.79 -8.64
CA ARG A 255 -11.81 5.97 -9.80
C ARG A 255 -11.58 4.50 -9.50
N LEU A 256 -12.52 3.65 -9.89
CA LEU A 256 -12.34 2.21 -9.89
C LEU A 256 -11.19 1.85 -10.84
N TRP A 257 -10.49 0.75 -10.54
CA TRP A 257 -9.54 0.17 -11.48
C TRP A 257 -10.31 -0.46 -12.65
N GLU A 258 -9.85 -0.20 -13.87
CA GLU A 258 -10.34 -0.82 -15.10
C GLU A 258 -9.43 -1.97 -15.52
#